data_AF-A0A5C7V5U4-F1
#
_entry.id   AF-A0A5C7V5U4-F1
#
_cell.length_a   1.000
_cell.length_b   1.000
_cell.length_c   1.000
_cell.angle_alpha   90.00
_cell.angle_beta   90.00
_cell.angle_gamma   90.00
#
_symmetry.space_group_name_H-M   'P 1'
#
loop_
_entity.id
_entity.type
_entity.pdbx_description
1 polymer ?
#
loop_
_entity_poly.entity_id
_entity_poly.type
_entity_poly.pdbx_seq_one_letter_code
_entity_poly.pdbx_strand_id
1 'polypeptide(L)'
;MLTAEQVLAAHKANVETLFGLTNKAFEGVEKLVELNLQVAKTALSEVADNTAAALSVKDAQELLTLQAALLQPSAEKAAAYSRHLYDIASSTSSEVAKVTEGQLADAQKKFTAFVDNAAKNAPAGSENAVALVKSAVAAANNAFESVQKATKQAIEVAESNFQAATTQAVKATQTATRGSKRASA
;
A
#
# COMPACT_ATOMS: atom_id res chain seq x y z
N MET A 1 -33.02 11.74 20.61
CA MET A 1 -32.59 10.39 21.09
C MET A 1 -32.38 9.51 19.87
N LEU A 2 -31.34 8.66 19.86
CA LEU A 2 -31.13 7.70 18.77
C LEU A 2 -32.28 6.69 18.77
N THR A 3 -32.92 6.45 17.62
CA THR A 3 -34.01 5.48 17.50
C THR A 3 -33.45 4.06 17.50
N ALA A 4 -34.27 3.06 17.87
CA ALA A 4 -33.87 1.66 17.81
C ALA A 4 -33.40 1.24 16.40
N GLU A 5 -34.04 1.79 15.35
CA GLU A 5 -33.63 1.59 13.95
C GLU A 5 -32.23 2.17 13.66
N GLN A 6 -31.87 3.32 14.23
CA GLN A 6 -30.53 3.89 14.07
C GLN A 6 -29.44 3.06 14.74
N VAL A 7 -29.74 2.46 15.90
CA VAL A 7 -28.83 1.54 16.61
C VAL A 7 -28.66 0.24 15.82
N LEU A 8 -29.75 -0.33 15.32
CA LEU A 8 -29.71 -1.55 14.52
C LEU A 8 -28.94 -1.36 13.20
N ALA A 9 -29.17 -0.22 12.52
CA ALA A 9 -28.46 0.15 11.30
C ALA A 9 -26.94 0.34 11.55
N ALA A 10 -26.56 0.95 12.68
CA ALA A 10 -25.16 1.10 13.07
C ALA A 10 -24.49 -0.27 13.32
N HIS A 11 -25.17 -1.18 14.03
CA HIS A 11 -24.67 -2.54 14.23
C HIS A 11 -24.49 -3.30 12.92
N LYS A 12 -25.47 -3.22 12.01
CA LYS A 12 -25.39 -3.84 10.69
C LYS A 12 -24.19 -3.30 9.89
N ALA A 13 -24.03 -1.98 9.83
CA ALA A 13 -22.91 -1.35 9.13
C ALA A 13 -21.54 -1.74 9.72
N ASN A 14 -21.44 -1.87 11.05
CA ASN A 14 -20.22 -2.33 11.72
C ASN A 14 -19.90 -3.78 11.34
N VAL A 15 -20.89 -4.66 11.28
CA VAL A 15 -20.71 -6.06 10.89
C VAL A 15 -20.29 -6.19 9.42
N GLU A 16 -20.94 -5.45 8.51
CA GLU A 16 -20.57 -5.40 7.09
C GLU A 16 -19.13 -4.88 6.90
N THR A 17 -18.74 -3.84 7.66
CA THR A 17 -17.37 -3.33 7.68
C THR A 17 -16.38 -4.40 8.13
N LEU A 18 -16.70 -5.12 9.21
CA LEU A 18 -15.84 -6.16 9.79
C LEU A 18 -15.62 -7.32 8.81
N PHE A 19 -16.68 -7.76 8.13
CA PHE A 19 -16.58 -8.77 7.08
C PHE A 19 -15.78 -8.27 5.87
N GLY A 20 -15.99 -7.02 5.44
CA GLY A 20 -15.23 -6.42 4.35
C GLY A 20 -13.72 -6.36 4.64
N LEU A 21 -13.35 -5.88 5.83
CA LEU A 21 -11.95 -5.82 6.28
C LEU A 21 -11.33 -7.22 6.41
N THR A 22 -12.08 -8.18 6.95
CA THR A 22 -11.62 -9.56 7.07
C THR A 22 -11.35 -10.17 5.70
N ASN A 23 -12.27 -10.02 4.74
CA ASN A 23 -12.06 -10.48 3.37
C ASN A 23 -10.83 -9.85 2.72
N LYS A 24 -10.59 -8.54 2.94
CA LYS A 24 -9.39 -7.86 2.43
C LYS A 24 -8.09 -8.34 3.07
N ALA A 25 -8.12 -8.69 4.35
CA ALA A 25 -6.97 -9.31 5.01
C ALA A 25 -6.66 -10.68 4.40
N PHE A 26 -7.69 -11.52 4.16
CA PHE A 26 -7.52 -12.81 3.48
C PHE A 26 -6.99 -12.65 2.05
N GLU A 27 -7.51 -11.70 1.27
CA GLU A 27 -6.99 -11.39 -0.08
C GLU A 27 -5.49 -11.01 -0.04
N GLY A 28 -5.06 -10.26 0.98
CA GLY A 28 -3.64 -9.94 1.21
C GLY A 28 -2.79 -11.19 1.47
N VAL A 29 -3.29 -12.12 2.28
CA VAL A 29 -2.63 -13.41 2.54
C VAL A 29 -2.56 -14.26 1.28
N GLU A 30 -3.63 -14.33 0.49
CA GLU A 30 -3.65 -15.04 -0.80
C GLU A 30 -2.57 -14.51 -1.73
N LYS A 31 -2.45 -13.19 -1.89
CA LYS A 31 -1.41 -12.57 -2.71
C LYS A 31 0.01 -12.85 -2.19
N LEU A 32 0.19 -12.90 -0.87
CA LEU A 32 1.49 -13.28 -0.28
C LEU A 32 1.85 -14.74 -0.60
N VAL A 33 0.89 -15.65 -0.48
CA VAL A 33 1.09 -17.06 -0.81
C VAL A 33 1.38 -17.22 -2.30
N GLU A 34 0.62 -16.54 -3.16
CA GLU A 34 0.83 -16.52 -4.61
C GLU A 34 2.24 -16.02 -4.96
N LEU A 35 2.70 -14.92 -4.35
CA LEU A 35 4.06 -14.41 -4.52
C LEU A 35 5.11 -15.45 -4.13
N ASN A 36 4.95 -16.12 -2.98
CA ASN A 36 5.90 -17.15 -2.53
C ASN A 36 5.93 -18.36 -3.48
N LEU A 37 4.77 -18.79 -3.97
CA LEU A 37 4.68 -19.87 -4.96
C LEU A 37 5.35 -19.49 -6.28
N GLN A 38 5.16 -18.25 -6.74
CA GLN A 38 5.81 -17.73 -7.94
C GLN A 38 7.33 -17.72 -7.77
N VAL A 39 7.84 -17.21 -6.65
CA VAL A 39 9.28 -17.22 -6.32
C VAL A 39 9.83 -18.63 -6.28
N ALA A 40 9.14 -19.56 -5.62
CA ALA A 40 9.57 -20.96 -5.55
C ALA A 40 9.62 -21.62 -6.93
N LYS A 41 8.61 -21.39 -7.77
CA LYS A 41 8.56 -21.91 -9.14
C LYS A 41 9.68 -21.34 -10.00
N THR A 42 9.93 -20.04 -9.92
CA THR A 42 11.04 -19.38 -10.61
C THR A 42 12.37 -19.95 -10.14
N ALA A 43 12.59 -20.09 -8.83
CA ALA A 43 13.82 -20.67 -8.28
C ALA A 43 14.05 -22.11 -8.75
N LEU A 44 13.00 -22.93 -8.83
CA LEU A 44 13.10 -24.31 -9.36
C LEU A 44 13.49 -24.32 -10.85
N SER A 45 12.88 -23.47 -11.67
CA SER A 45 13.25 -23.33 -13.09
C SER A 45 14.70 -22.91 -13.23
N GLU A 46 15.13 -21.94 -12.44
CA GLU A 46 16.51 -21.45 -12.46
C GLU A 46 17.50 -22.52 -12.03
N VAL A 47 17.20 -23.33 -11.01
CA VAL A 47 18.06 -24.47 -10.63
C VAL A 47 18.19 -25.46 -11.78
N ALA A 48 17.10 -25.76 -12.49
CA ALA A 48 17.14 -26.65 -13.65
C ALA A 48 18.01 -26.06 -14.78
N ASP A 49 17.79 -24.79 -15.13
CA ASP A 49 18.55 -24.08 -16.16
C ASP A 49 20.03 -23.96 -15.81
N ASN A 50 20.34 -23.64 -14.55
CA ASN A 50 21.71 -23.54 -14.05
C ASN A 50 22.41 -24.90 -14.06
N THR A 51 21.70 -25.97 -13.73
CA THR A 51 22.24 -27.34 -13.80
C THR A 51 22.52 -27.73 -15.25
N ALA A 52 21.59 -27.46 -16.17
CA ALA A 52 21.79 -27.72 -17.60
C ALA A 52 22.95 -26.91 -18.18
N ALA A 53 23.07 -25.63 -17.79
CA ALA A 53 24.17 -24.77 -18.19
C ALA A 53 25.51 -25.27 -17.64
N ALA A 54 25.57 -25.67 -16.37
CA ALA A 54 26.77 -26.24 -15.74
C ALA A 54 27.24 -27.52 -16.43
N LEU A 55 26.31 -28.39 -16.82
CA LEU A 55 26.62 -29.63 -17.57
C LEU A 55 27.06 -29.37 -19.01
N SER A 56 26.81 -28.18 -19.55
CA SER A 56 27.14 -27.80 -20.92
C SER A 56 28.45 -27.02 -21.06
N VAL A 57 29.11 -26.69 -19.94
CA VAL A 57 30.39 -25.97 -19.90
C VAL A 57 31.51 -26.83 -20.51
N LYS A 58 32.24 -26.26 -21.46
CA LYS A 58 33.31 -26.95 -22.21
C LYS A 58 34.70 -26.61 -21.73
N ASP A 59 34.87 -25.46 -21.08
CA ASP A 59 36.16 -24.98 -20.59
C ASP A 59 36.03 -24.11 -19.32
N ALA A 60 37.18 -23.81 -18.70
CA ALA A 60 37.23 -23.01 -17.48
C ALA A 60 36.76 -21.55 -17.68
N GLN A 61 36.81 -21.03 -18.90
CA GLN A 61 36.37 -19.67 -19.22
C GLN A 61 34.84 -19.58 -19.30
N GLU A 62 34.19 -20.59 -19.86
CA GLU A 62 32.74 -20.77 -19.80
C GLU A 62 32.23 -20.96 -18.36
N LEU A 63 32.99 -21.65 -17.50
CA LEU A 63 32.65 -21.82 -16.08
C LEU A 63 32.64 -20.49 -15.31
N LEU A 64 33.67 -19.66 -15.51
CA LEU A 64 33.75 -18.33 -14.89
C LEU A 64 32.63 -17.40 -15.39
N THR A 65 32.26 -17.53 -16.66
CA THR A 65 31.15 -16.79 -17.27
C THR A 65 29.81 -17.20 -16.63
N LEU A 66 29.60 -18.50 -16.43
CA LEU A 66 28.43 -19.02 -15.74
C LEU A 66 28.35 -18.53 -14.29
N GLN A 67 29.46 -18.61 -13.53
CA GLN A 67 29.54 -18.10 -12.15
C GLN A 67 29.14 -16.62 -12.06
N ALA A 68 29.62 -15.78 -12.99
CA ALA A 68 29.28 -14.36 -13.03
C ALA A 68 27.80 -14.13 -13.36
N ALA A 69 27.24 -14.90 -14.30
CA ALA A 69 25.83 -14.82 -14.69
C ALA A 69 24.87 -15.23 -13.56
N LEU A 70 25.28 -16.16 -12.70
CA LEU A 70 24.48 -16.62 -11.55
C LEU A 70 24.42 -15.59 -10.41
N LEU A 71 25.47 -14.79 -10.21
CA LEU A 71 25.56 -13.83 -9.11
C LEU A 71 24.86 -12.50 -9.42
N GLN A 72 24.79 -12.14 -10.70
CA GLN A 72 24.21 -10.89 -11.21
C GLN A 72 22.74 -10.64 -10.81
N PRO A 73 21.82 -11.63 -10.82
CA PRO A 73 20.38 -11.40 -10.62
C PRO A 73 19.94 -11.30 -9.15
N SER A 74 20.81 -11.61 -8.18
CA SER A 74 20.41 -11.83 -6.78
C SER A 74 19.80 -10.58 -6.12
N ALA A 75 20.41 -9.42 -6.31
CA ALA A 75 19.91 -8.16 -5.74
C ALA A 75 18.66 -7.65 -6.48
N GLU A 76 18.58 -7.83 -7.80
CA GLU A 76 17.41 -7.44 -8.60
C GLU A 76 16.18 -8.27 -8.20
N LYS A 77 16.36 -9.58 -7.95
CA LYS A 77 15.30 -10.46 -7.44
C LYS A 77 14.86 -10.09 -6.03
N ALA A 78 15.81 -9.81 -5.13
CA ALA A 78 15.49 -9.37 -3.77
C ALA A 78 14.74 -8.03 -3.76
N ALA A 79 15.19 -7.07 -4.58
CA ALA A 79 14.53 -5.79 -4.78
C ALA A 79 13.10 -5.95 -5.33
N ALA A 80 12.90 -6.81 -6.33
CA ALA A 80 11.58 -7.12 -6.88
C ALA A 80 10.66 -7.75 -5.83
N TYR A 81 11.15 -8.72 -5.05
CA TYR A 81 10.39 -9.34 -3.97
C TYR A 81 9.98 -8.32 -2.90
N SER A 82 10.91 -7.46 -2.45
CA SER A 82 10.60 -6.38 -1.50
C SER A 82 9.56 -5.40 -2.04
N ARG A 83 9.60 -5.09 -3.34
CA ARG A 83 8.62 -4.21 -3.98
C ARG A 83 7.24 -4.86 -4.05
N HIS A 84 7.16 -6.13 -4.45
CA HIS A 84 5.89 -6.87 -4.44
C HIS A 84 5.30 -7.00 -3.03
N LEU A 85 6.13 -7.23 -2.00
CA LEU A 85 5.67 -7.22 -0.61
C LEU A 85 5.11 -5.85 -0.20
N TYR A 86 5.79 -4.76 -0.58
CA TYR A 86 5.34 -3.40 -0.31
C TYR A 86 4.00 -3.09 -1.01
N ASP A 87 3.84 -3.51 -2.26
CA ASP A 87 2.61 -3.30 -3.03
C ASP A 87 1.43 -4.06 -2.39
N ILE A 88 1.65 -5.30 -1.93
CA ILE A 88 0.62 -6.08 -1.22
C ILE A 88 0.21 -5.36 0.07
N ALA A 89 1.19 -5.01 0.92
CA ALA A 89 0.93 -4.36 2.20
C ALA A 89 0.23 -2.99 2.03
N SER A 90 0.72 -2.15 1.11
CA SER A 90 0.16 -0.82 0.86
C SER A 90 -1.26 -0.90 0.29
N SER A 91 -1.55 -1.87 -0.58
CA SER A 91 -2.91 -2.07 -1.11
C SER A 91 -3.90 -2.45 0.00
N THR A 92 -3.51 -3.32 0.93
CA THR A 92 -4.33 -3.68 2.09
C THR A 92 -4.55 -2.50 3.03
N SER A 93 -3.50 -1.73 3.34
CA SER A 93 -3.61 -0.53 4.20
C SER A 93 -4.48 0.57 3.58
N SER A 94 -4.40 0.77 2.26
CA SER A 94 -5.21 1.76 1.54
C SER A 94 -6.71 1.43 1.60
N GLU A 95 -7.09 0.16 1.46
CA GLU A 95 -8.50 -0.25 1.59
C GLU A 95 -9.03 -0.06 3.02
N VAL A 96 -8.23 -0.34 4.04
CA VAL A 96 -8.59 -0.06 5.46
C VAL A 96 -8.78 1.44 5.69
N ALA A 97 -7.91 2.27 5.10
CA ALA A 97 -8.02 3.72 5.18
C ALA A 97 -9.31 4.22 4.51
N LYS A 98 -9.66 3.71 3.32
CA LYS A 98 -10.93 4.06 2.63
C LYS A 98 -12.17 3.72 3.44
N VAL A 99 -12.19 2.56 4.10
CA VAL A 99 -13.30 2.16 4.99
C VAL A 99 -13.46 3.16 6.14
N THR A 100 -12.34 3.60 6.71
CA THR A 100 -12.33 4.60 7.79
C THR A 100 -12.77 5.99 7.30
N GLU A 101 -12.26 6.43 6.14
CA GLU A 101 -12.68 7.67 5.49
C GLU A 101 -14.18 7.66 5.15
N GLY A 102 -14.72 6.54 4.66
CA GLY A 102 -16.14 6.39 4.35
C GLY A 102 -17.04 6.52 5.58
N GLN A 103 -16.67 5.88 6.69
CA GLN A 103 -17.41 6.03 7.95
C GLN A 103 -17.37 7.47 8.48
N LEU A 104 -16.23 8.16 8.33
CA LEU A 104 -16.08 9.54 8.76
C LEU A 104 -16.92 10.50 7.89
N ALA A 105 -16.94 10.28 6.58
CA ALA A 105 -17.78 11.05 5.65
C ALA A 105 -19.28 10.87 5.93
N ASP A 106 -19.71 9.65 6.25
CA ASP A 106 -21.09 9.39 6.65
C ASP A 106 -21.45 10.04 8.00
N ALA A 107 -20.53 10.03 8.96
CA ALA A 107 -20.71 10.72 10.23
C ALA A 107 -20.82 12.25 10.04
N GLN A 108 -19.96 12.82 9.20
CA GLN A 108 -20.01 14.24 8.81
C GLN A 108 -21.34 14.60 8.12
N LYS A 109 -21.84 13.75 7.21
CA LYS A 109 -23.15 13.92 6.57
C LYS A 109 -24.29 13.93 7.59
N LYS A 110 -24.31 12.95 8.50
CA LYS A 110 -25.32 12.85 9.57
C LYS A 110 -25.27 14.06 10.51
N PHE A 111 -24.07 14.52 10.85
CA PHE A 111 -23.87 15.72 11.67
C PHE A 111 -24.37 16.98 10.96
N THR A 112 -24.05 17.16 9.68
CA THR A 112 -24.52 18.30 8.89
C THR A 112 -26.04 18.30 8.77
N ALA A 113 -26.64 17.14 8.50
CA ALA A 113 -28.10 16.98 8.47
C ALA A 113 -28.75 17.29 9.81
N PHE A 114 -28.12 16.90 10.93
CA PHE A 114 -28.58 17.24 12.27
C PHE A 114 -28.51 18.75 12.53
N VAL A 115 -27.40 19.40 12.19
CA VAL A 115 -27.22 20.86 12.32
C VAL A 115 -28.25 21.62 11.47
N ASP A 116 -28.48 21.20 10.23
CA ASP A 116 -29.49 21.81 9.36
C ASP A 116 -30.91 21.59 9.88
N ASN A 117 -31.22 20.42 10.43
CA ASN A 117 -32.52 20.16 11.03
C ASN A 117 -32.72 20.96 12.32
N ALA A 118 -31.69 21.09 13.16
CA ALA A 118 -31.72 21.92 14.36
C ALA A 118 -31.90 23.40 13.98
N ALA A 119 -31.20 23.88 12.97
CA ALA A 119 -31.32 25.25 12.45
C ALA A 119 -32.73 25.57 11.94
N LYS A 120 -33.36 24.64 11.22
CA LYS A 120 -34.74 24.82 10.71
C LYS A 120 -35.80 24.87 11.81
N ASN A 121 -35.51 24.28 12.98
CA ASN A 121 -36.42 24.21 14.12
C ASN A 121 -35.98 25.12 15.28
N ALA A 122 -35.00 26.01 15.06
CA ALA A 122 -34.43 26.82 16.12
C ALA A 122 -35.35 28.02 16.46
N PRO A 123 -35.50 28.38 17.74
CA PRO A 123 -36.29 29.56 18.16
C PRO A 123 -35.75 30.86 17.55
N ALA A 124 -36.63 31.83 17.30
CA ALA A 124 -36.21 33.15 16.80
C ALA A 124 -35.11 33.77 17.69
N GLY A 125 -34.03 34.27 17.10
CA GLY A 125 -32.86 34.84 17.80
C GLY A 125 -31.63 33.94 17.88
N SER A 126 -31.67 32.73 17.30
CA SER A 126 -30.56 31.75 17.30
C SER A 126 -29.75 31.72 15.99
N GLU A 127 -30.02 32.63 15.06
CA GLU A 127 -29.45 32.69 13.71
C GLU A 127 -27.92 32.87 13.74
N ASN A 128 -27.40 33.66 14.68
CA ASN A 128 -25.96 33.87 14.87
C ASN A 128 -25.24 32.60 15.35
N ALA A 129 -25.87 31.81 16.23
CA ALA A 129 -25.30 30.56 16.73
C ALA A 129 -25.26 29.49 15.62
N VAL A 130 -26.32 29.39 14.82
CA VAL A 130 -26.37 28.51 13.64
C VAL A 130 -25.30 28.89 12.61
N ALA A 131 -25.12 30.19 12.35
CA ALA A 131 -24.10 30.67 11.41
C ALA A 131 -22.68 30.30 11.88
N LEU A 132 -22.37 30.46 13.17
CA LEU A 132 -21.08 30.08 13.74
C LEU A 132 -20.82 28.57 13.62
N VAL A 133 -21.82 27.73 13.89
CA VAL A 133 -21.70 26.28 13.74
C VAL A 133 -21.44 25.89 12.27
N LYS A 134 -22.15 26.49 11.32
CA LYS A 134 -21.90 26.25 9.88
C LYS A 134 -20.49 26.68 9.44
N SER A 135 -20.02 27.83 9.91
CA SER A 135 -18.64 28.26 9.67
C SER A 135 -17.61 27.30 10.28
N ALA A 136 -17.84 26.78 11.48
CA ALA A 136 -16.96 25.80 12.10
C ALA A 136 -16.91 24.48 11.31
N VAL A 137 -18.05 24.01 10.79
CA VAL A 137 -18.12 22.83 9.91
C VAL A 137 -17.34 23.06 8.61
N ALA A 138 -17.50 24.23 7.98
CA ALA A 138 -16.76 24.57 6.78
C ALA A 138 -15.24 24.63 7.03
N ALA A 139 -14.81 25.21 8.16
CA ALA A 139 -13.41 25.25 8.55
C ALA A 139 -12.84 23.84 8.81
N ALA A 140 -13.60 22.97 9.48
CA ALA A 140 -13.21 21.59 9.71
C ALA A 140 -13.05 20.81 8.39
N ASN A 141 -13.95 20.99 7.42
CA ASN A 141 -13.85 20.34 6.11
C ASN A 141 -12.60 20.78 5.34
N ASN A 142 -12.31 22.08 5.32
CA ASN A 142 -11.10 22.61 4.69
C ASN A 142 -9.81 22.10 5.35
N ALA A 143 -9.83 21.95 6.69
CA ALA A 143 -8.71 21.36 7.42
C ALA A 143 -8.52 19.87 7.06
N PHE A 144 -9.61 19.11 6.95
CA PHE A 144 -9.58 17.70 6.52
C PHE A 144 -8.99 17.53 5.12
N GLU A 145 -9.44 18.33 4.14
CA GLU A 145 -8.88 18.31 2.79
C GLU A 145 -7.38 18.65 2.78
N SER A 146 -6.97 19.62 3.61
CA SER A 146 -5.57 20.02 3.73
C SER A 146 -4.70 18.90 4.30
N VAL A 147 -5.17 18.21 5.34
CA VAL A 147 -4.49 17.04 5.92
C VAL A 147 -4.41 15.92 4.89
N GLN A 148 -5.51 15.59 4.21
CA GLN A 148 -5.54 14.51 3.22
C GLN A 148 -4.56 14.79 2.06
N LYS A 149 -4.47 16.04 1.61
CA LYS A 149 -3.51 16.48 0.59
C LYS A 149 -2.06 16.36 1.07
N ALA A 150 -1.78 16.80 2.30
CA ALA A 150 -0.46 16.68 2.89
C ALA A 150 -0.03 15.22 3.07
N THR A 151 -0.96 14.35 3.49
CA THR A 151 -0.73 12.90 3.60
C THR A 151 -0.41 12.28 2.25
N LYS A 152 -1.16 12.60 1.19
CA LYS A 152 -0.87 12.12 -0.18
C LYS A 152 0.53 12.53 -0.63
N GLN A 153 0.89 13.80 -0.46
CA GLN A 153 2.24 14.28 -0.80
C GLN A 153 3.34 13.55 -0.02
N ALA A 154 3.13 13.28 1.26
CA ALA A 154 4.08 12.53 2.07
C ALA A 154 4.28 11.09 1.58
N ILE A 155 3.19 10.43 1.16
CA ILE A 155 3.23 9.08 0.56
C ILE A 155 4.00 9.09 -0.76
N GLU A 156 3.71 10.03 -1.65
CA GLU A 156 4.40 10.16 -2.95
C GLU A 156 5.92 10.37 -2.76
N VAL A 157 6.32 11.20 -1.79
CA VAL A 157 7.73 11.41 -1.45
C VAL A 157 8.38 10.14 -0.90
N ALA A 158 7.69 9.42 0.00
CA ALA A 158 8.19 8.16 0.54
C ALA A 158 8.37 7.10 -0.55
N GLU A 159 7.40 6.98 -1.46
CA GLU A 159 7.47 6.06 -2.60
C GLU A 159 8.64 6.41 -3.52
N SER A 160 8.80 7.69 -3.90
CA SER A 160 9.93 8.16 -4.71
C SER A 160 11.28 7.83 -4.06
N ASN A 161 11.42 8.05 -2.75
CA ASN A 161 12.65 7.74 -2.02
C ASN A 161 12.92 6.24 -1.96
N PHE A 162 11.89 5.41 -1.78
CA PHE A 162 12.02 3.97 -1.82
C PHE A 162 12.51 3.49 -3.19
N GLN A 163 11.89 3.97 -4.28
CA GLN A 163 12.30 3.63 -5.64
C GLN A 163 13.75 4.05 -5.95
N ALA A 164 14.17 5.23 -5.47
CA ALA A 164 15.54 5.71 -5.61
C ALA A 164 16.54 4.82 -4.85
N ALA A 165 16.21 4.43 -3.61
CA ALA A 165 17.04 3.52 -2.81
C ALA A 165 17.17 2.14 -3.46
N THR A 166 16.06 1.58 -3.98
CA THR A 166 16.07 0.32 -4.74
C THR A 166 16.98 0.41 -5.96
N THR A 167 16.87 1.51 -6.72
CA THR A 167 17.68 1.73 -7.93
C THR A 167 19.17 1.86 -7.59
N GLN A 168 19.51 2.52 -6.48
CA GLN A 168 20.89 2.61 -6.00
C GLN A 168 21.44 1.25 -5.58
N ALA A 169 20.64 0.44 -4.87
CA ALA A 169 21.02 -0.91 -4.49
C ALA A 169 21.32 -1.78 -5.73
N VAL A 170 20.45 -1.74 -6.75
CA VAL A 170 20.64 -2.45 -8.03
C VAL A 170 21.92 -1.98 -8.73
N LYS A 171 22.17 -0.66 -8.82
CA LYS A 171 23.40 -0.11 -9.43
C LYS A 171 24.66 -0.50 -8.67
N ALA A 172 24.62 -0.56 -7.35
CA ALA A 172 25.75 -0.98 -6.52
C ALA A 172 26.13 -2.44 -6.81
N THR A 173 25.14 -3.32 -6.93
CA THR A 173 25.37 -4.73 -7.30
C THR A 173 25.96 -4.85 -8.72
N GLN A 174 25.43 -4.11 -9.70
CA GLN A 174 25.96 -4.08 -11.06
C GLN A 174 27.41 -3.58 -11.13
N THR A 175 27.78 -2.62 -10.26
CA THR A 175 29.15 -2.11 -10.16
C THR A 175 30.10 -3.14 -9.53
N ALA A 176 29.65 -3.86 -8.50
CA ALA A 176 30.40 -4.96 -7.90
C ALA A 176 30.65 -6.11 -8.91
N THR A 177 29.67 -6.44 -9.74
CA THR A 177 29.84 -7.43 -10.82
C THR A 177 30.85 -6.98 -11.87
N ARG A 178 30.84 -5.68 -12.25
CA ARG A 178 31.84 -5.11 -13.18
C ARG A 178 33.25 -5.09 -12.59
N GLY A 179 33.40 -4.82 -11.29
CA GLY A 179 34.69 -4.87 -10.59
C GLY A 179 35.29 -6.28 -10.58
N SER A 180 34.45 -7.29 -10.34
CA SER A 180 34.85 -8.71 -10.41
C SER A 180 35.35 -9.11 -11.82
N LYS A 181 34.64 -8.71 -12.89
CA LYS A 181 35.05 -8.96 -14.28
C LYS A 181 36.38 -8.30 -14.68
N ARG A 182 36.78 -7.21 -14.01
CA ARG A 182 38.01 -6.46 -14.30
C ARG A 182 39.22 -6.96 -13.52
N ALA A 183 38.99 -7.68 -12.42
CA ALA A 183 40.04 -8.36 -11.64
C ALA A 183 40.40 -9.74 -12.20
N SER A 184 39.56 -10.28 -13.10
CA SER A 184 39.72 -11.58 -13.76
C SER A 184 40.23 -11.50 -15.21
N ALA A 185 40.60 -10.31 -15.68
CA ALA A 185 41.18 -10.05 -17.01
C ALA A 185 42.65 -9.62 -16.86
#